data_AF-A0A4R2IFT0-F1
#
_entry.id   AF-A0A4R2IFT0-F1
#
_cell.length_a   1.000
_cell.length_b   1.000
_cell.length_c   1.000
_cell.angle_alpha   90.00
_cell.angle_beta   90.00
_cell.angle_gamma   90.00
#
_symmetry.space_group_name_H-M   'P 1'
#
loop_
_entity.id
_entity.type
_entity.pdbx_description
1 polymer ?
#
loop_
_entity_poly.entity_id
_entity_poly.type
_entity_poly.pdbx_seq_one_letter_code
_entity_poly.pdbx_strand_id
1 'polypeptide(L)'
;MATPKRNYVLPLPVVGWDLLVRAFSPAERPTRAKLRTLRNRHGVQGVQVTHRGEHNAAGSGTYFSVLAVFAAHAERDGRPEEAHELATAAAALETRFKPQLTGFLRHNDLRDLPKAPFFDDLMRATAEVMKSWLGLRPGGTFAAAVKDVRGPFARLDAYLVFTGTRTSLDLPKELLEAAKLGVNDCAWVFSSTVENTGLVELLPAVNVRRALVGSTLEDWYTSVVASEAADDSMTEAEMEAVADEYDRLAGPMSPARIAAARRTASDRGFVRQSVRLVG
;
A
#
# COMPACT_ATOMS: atom_id res chain seq x y z
N MET A 1 -7.98 -33.86 5.86
CA MET A 1 -8.53 -32.52 6.19
C MET A 1 -8.10 -31.57 5.10
N ALA A 2 -9.03 -30.90 4.42
CA ALA A 2 -8.69 -29.93 3.39
C ALA A 2 -8.14 -28.66 4.06
N THR A 3 -6.89 -28.30 3.78
CA THR A 3 -6.30 -27.05 4.24
C THR A 3 -7.19 -25.91 3.75
N PRO A 4 -7.67 -25.01 4.63
CA PRO A 4 -8.52 -23.90 4.19
C PRO A 4 -7.81 -23.14 3.07
N LYS A 5 -8.50 -22.91 1.96
CA LYS A 5 -7.97 -22.13 0.83
C LYS A 5 -7.57 -20.75 1.37
N ARG A 6 -6.29 -20.55 1.65
CA ARG A 6 -5.75 -19.24 2.03
C ARG A 6 -5.95 -18.32 0.82
N ASN A 7 -6.81 -17.32 0.98
CA ASN A 7 -6.85 -16.18 0.08
C ASN A 7 -5.73 -15.24 0.49
N TYR A 8 -4.97 -14.73 -0.47
CA TYR A 8 -3.97 -13.71 -0.21
C TYR A 8 -4.55 -12.36 -0.56
N VAL A 9 -4.34 -11.35 0.27
CA VAL A 9 -4.63 -9.97 -0.08
C VAL A 9 -3.36 -9.36 -0.65
N LEU A 10 -3.40 -8.97 -1.92
CA LEU A 10 -2.29 -8.29 -2.61
C LEU A 10 -2.75 -6.91 -3.08
N PRO A 11 -1.87 -5.90 -3.16
CA PRO A 11 -2.27 -4.61 -3.67
C PRO A 11 -2.73 -4.73 -5.13
N LEU A 12 -3.62 -3.85 -5.54
CA LEU A 12 -4.04 -3.75 -6.94
C LEU A 12 -2.79 -3.44 -7.78
N PRO A 13 -2.53 -4.17 -8.88
CA PRO A 13 -1.24 -4.13 -9.55
C PRO A 13 -1.03 -2.82 -10.31
N VAL A 14 -2.13 -2.09 -10.55
CA VAL A 14 -2.16 -0.80 -11.21
C VAL A 14 -2.96 0.17 -10.36
N VAL A 15 -2.45 1.38 -10.22
CA VAL A 15 -2.98 2.45 -9.38
C VAL A 15 -3.18 3.75 -10.18
N GLY A 16 -3.98 4.67 -9.65
CA GLY A 16 -4.10 6.02 -10.17
C GLY A 16 -2.85 6.87 -9.89
N TRP A 17 -2.63 7.90 -10.70
CA TRP A 17 -1.52 8.84 -10.55
C TRP A 17 -1.46 9.54 -9.19
N ASP A 18 -2.60 9.71 -8.53
CA ASP A 18 -2.73 10.37 -7.23
C ASP A 18 -2.08 9.56 -6.12
N LEU A 19 -2.14 8.23 -6.16
CA LEU A 19 -1.45 7.36 -5.19
C LEU A 19 0.07 7.47 -5.32
N LEU A 20 0.60 7.52 -6.54
CA LEU A 20 2.02 7.75 -6.77
C LEU A 20 2.48 9.11 -6.20
N VAL A 21 1.72 10.17 -6.47
CA VAL A 21 2.07 11.51 -5.95
C VAL A 21 2.03 11.54 -4.43
N ARG A 22 1.06 10.87 -3.80
CA ARG A 22 0.98 10.79 -2.33
C ARG A 22 2.16 10.02 -1.74
N ALA A 23 2.61 8.94 -2.38
CA ALA A 23 3.78 8.20 -1.90
C ALA A 23 5.05 9.07 -1.85
N PHE A 24 5.25 9.93 -2.86
CA PHE A 24 6.35 10.91 -2.86
C PHE A 24 6.13 12.12 -1.96
N SER A 25 4.90 12.59 -1.81
CA SER A 25 4.56 13.83 -1.10
C SER A 25 3.32 13.64 -0.21
N PRO A 26 3.44 12.89 0.89
CA PRO A 26 2.28 12.43 1.67
C PRO A 26 1.57 13.55 2.42
N ALA A 27 2.29 14.59 2.83
CA ALA A 27 1.75 15.75 3.56
C ALA A 27 0.90 16.68 2.67
N GLU A 28 0.81 16.41 1.38
CA GLU A 28 0.57 17.42 0.38
C GLU A 28 -0.49 16.94 -0.63
N ARG A 29 -1.49 17.77 -0.94
CA ARG A 29 -2.58 17.35 -1.86
C ARG A 29 -2.01 16.96 -3.24
N PRO A 30 -2.40 15.80 -3.82
CA PRO A 30 -1.91 15.40 -5.13
C PRO A 30 -2.44 16.34 -6.22
N THR A 31 -1.55 16.84 -7.07
CA THR A 31 -1.89 17.70 -8.20
C THR A 31 -1.17 17.25 -9.47
N ARG A 32 -1.72 17.60 -10.64
CA ARG A 32 -1.08 17.29 -11.94
C ARG A 32 0.27 18.00 -12.10
N ALA A 33 0.46 19.16 -11.47
CA ALA A 33 1.74 19.85 -11.44
C ALA A 33 2.82 19.01 -10.74
N LYS A 34 2.49 18.40 -9.59
CA LYS A 34 3.38 17.49 -8.87
C LYS A 34 3.67 16.23 -9.66
N LEU A 35 2.65 15.64 -10.28
CA LEU A 35 2.86 14.52 -11.19
C LEU A 35 3.89 14.88 -12.26
N ARG A 36 3.72 16.02 -12.94
CA ARG A 36 4.68 16.50 -13.95
C ARG A 36 6.10 16.67 -13.36
N THR A 37 6.23 17.22 -12.16
CA THR A 37 7.52 17.31 -11.46
C THR A 37 8.14 15.93 -11.23
N LEU A 38 7.34 14.95 -10.78
CA LEU A 38 7.81 13.58 -10.59
C LEU A 38 8.26 12.93 -11.90
N ARG A 39 7.51 13.10 -12.98
CA ARG A 39 7.89 12.60 -14.31
C ARG A 39 9.24 13.17 -14.76
N ASN A 40 9.45 14.46 -14.53
CA ASN A 40 10.67 15.16 -14.93
C ASN A 40 11.88 14.78 -14.07
N ARG A 41 11.70 14.58 -12.76
CA ARG A 41 12.80 14.31 -11.83
C ARG A 41 13.15 12.82 -11.71
N HIS A 42 12.15 11.95 -11.74
CA HIS A 42 12.29 10.53 -11.45
C HIS A 42 11.96 9.63 -12.66
N GLY A 43 11.72 10.22 -13.84
CA GLY A 43 11.53 9.48 -15.08
C GLY A 43 10.25 8.63 -15.16
N VAL A 44 9.35 8.72 -14.18
CA VAL A 44 8.13 7.91 -14.09
C VAL A 44 7.20 8.25 -15.26
N GLN A 45 6.78 7.26 -16.07
CA GLN A 45 5.96 7.52 -17.27
C GLN A 45 4.50 7.09 -17.14
N GLY A 46 4.25 5.87 -16.65
CA GLY A 46 2.91 5.31 -16.54
C GLY A 46 2.27 4.99 -17.89
N VAL A 47 1.08 4.38 -17.82
CA VAL A 47 0.21 4.08 -18.95
C VAL A 47 -0.83 5.19 -19.09
N GLN A 48 -0.71 6.00 -20.14
CA GLN A 48 -1.70 7.02 -20.47
C GLN A 48 -2.86 6.42 -21.28
N VAL A 49 -4.09 6.67 -20.83
CA VAL A 49 -5.31 6.15 -21.44
C VAL A 49 -6.24 7.30 -21.74
N THR A 50 -6.76 7.36 -22.97
CA THR A 50 -7.80 8.33 -23.35
C THR A 50 -9.16 7.68 -23.16
N HIS A 51 -10.01 8.27 -22.32
CA HIS A 51 -11.37 7.78 -22.08
C HIS A 51 -12.31 8.30 -23.17
N ARG A 52 -13.20 7.43 -23.65
CA ARG A 52 -14.28 7.83 -24.56
C ARG A 52 -15.56 8.02 -23.77
N GLY A 53 -16.11 9.24 -23.78
CA GLY A 53 -17.47 9.50 -23.33
C GLY A 53 -18.45 9.24 -24.47
N GLU A 54 -19.74 9.06 -24.14
CA GLU A 54 -20.80 8.75 -25.12
C GLU A 54 -20.91 9.78 -26.25
N HIS A 55 -20.58 11.06 -26.00
CA HIS A 55 -20.68 12.12 -27.01
C HIS A 55 -19.47 13.07 -27.13
N ASN A 56 -18.37 12.88 -26.38
CA ASN A 56 -17.12 13.66 -26.48
C ASN A 56 -15.93 12.93 -25.79
N ALA A 57 -14.70 13.38 -26.03
CA ALA A 57 -13.51 12.89 -25.31
C ALA A 57 -13.66 13.15 -23.80
N ALA A 58 -13.70 12.10 -22.97
CA ALA A 58 -13.94 12.19 -21.52
C ALA A 58 -12.66 12.49 -20.71
N GLY A 59 -11.62 12.98 -21.38
CA GLY A 59 -10.30 13.24 -20.80
C GLY A 59 -9.33 12.05 -20.86
N SER A 60 -8.17 12.21 -20.24
CA SER A 60 -7.13 11.17 -20.18
C SER A 60 -6.71 10.83 -18.75
N GLY A 61 -6.71 9.54 -18.44
CA GLY A 61 -6.13 8.97 -17.23
C GLY A 61 -4.64 8.65 -17.43
N THR A 62 -3.89 8.66 -16.33
CA THR A 62 -2.54 8.09 -16.27
C THR A 62 -2.51 7.12 -15.11
N TYR A 63 -2.09 5.90 -15.39
CA TYR A 63 -2.06 4.80 -14.45
C TYR A 63 -0.64 4.30 -14.29
N PHE A 64 -0.29 3.82 -13.11
CA PHE A 64 1.05 3.37 -12.78
C PHE A 64 1.00 1.98 -12.20
N SER A 65 2.07 1.21 -12.36
CA SER A 65 2.27 -0.01 -11.58
C SER A 65 2.34 0.35 -10.09
N VAL A 66 1.78 -0.51 -9.23
CA VAL A 66 1.96 -0.37 -7.78
C VAL A 66 3.45 -0.41 -7.38
N LEU A 67 4.29 -1.06 -8.18
CA LEU A 67 5.74 -1.09 -7.98
C LEU A 67 6.36 0.31 -8.04
N ALA A 68 5.80 1.24 -8.82
CA ALA A 68 6.25 2.64 -8.85
C ALA A 68 5.92 3.37 -7.54
N VAL A 69 4.82 2.99 -6.88
CA VAL A 69 4.47 3.50 -5.54
C VAL A 69 5.46 2.96 -4.51
N PHE A 70 5.82 1.67 -4.59
CA PHE A 70 6.85 1.10 -3.73
C PHE A 70 8.22 1.73 -3.96
N ALA A 71 8.58 2.02 -5.21
CA ALA A 71 9.80 2.77 -5.52
C ALA A 71 9.79 4.14 -4.84
N ALA A 72 8.66 4.85 -4.87
CA ALA A 72 8.51 6.13 -4.18
C ALA A 72 8.66 6.01 -2.65
N HIS A 73 8.11 4.95 -2.05
CA HIS A 73 8.31 4.67 -0.62
C HIS A 73 9.78 4.35 -0.31
N ALA A 74 10.43 3.50 -1.10
CA ALA A 74 11.84 3.15 -0.91
C ALA A 74 12.74 4.39 -1.00
N GLU A 75 12.52 5.26 -1.98
CA GLU A 75 13.25 6.53 -2.13
C GLU A 75 13.06 7.42 -0.89
N ARG A 76 11.82 7.57 -0.42
CA ARG A 76 11.48 8.37 0.77
C ARG A 76 12.10 7.80 2.05
N ASP A 77 12.16 6.47 2.14
CA ASP A 77 12.77 5.75 3.25
C ASP A 77 14.31 5.75 3.17
N GLY A 78 14.92 6.45 2.20
CA GLY A 78 16.38 6.56 2.06
C GLY A 78 17.05 5.32 1.44
N ARG A 79 16.31 4.53 0.66
CA ARG A 79 16.74 3.29 0.00
C ARG A 79 16.76 3.44 -1.53
N PRO A 80 17.70 4.23 -2.08
CA PRO A 80 17.69 4.60 -3.50
C PRO A 80 17.99 3.43 -4.45
N GLU A 81 18.78 2.45 -4.03
CA GLU A 81 19.06 1.25 -4.83
C GLU A 81 17.78 0.41 -5.03
N GLU A 82 17.07 0.10 -3.92
CA GLU A 82 15.76 -0.56 -3.98
C GLU A 82 14.74 0.25 -4.80
N ALA A 83 14.73 1.58 -4.63
CA ALA A 83 13.85 2.46 -5.38
C ALA A 83 14.12 2.36 -6.90
N HIS A 84 15.39 2.31 -7.30
CA HIS A 84 15.78 2.18 -8.70
C HIS A 84 15.38 0.82 -9.29
N GLU A 85 15.60 -0.27 -8.56
CA GLU A 85 15.20 -1.61 -8.98
C GLU A 85 13.68 -1.71 -9.16
N LEU A 86 12.91 -1.23 -8.18
CA LEU A 86 11.45 -1.20 -8.24
C LEU A 86 10.94 -0.31 -9.37
N ALA A 87 11.54 0.86 -9.59
CA ALA A 87 11.15 1.76 -10.68
C ALA A 87 11.42 1.11 -12.05
N THR A 88 12.53 0.41 -12.20
CA THR A 88 12.88 -0.34 -13.43
C THR A 88 11.88 -1.47 -13.67
N ALA A 89 11.57 -2.25 -12.64
CA ALA A 89 10.58 -3.32 -12.71
C ALA A 89 9.17 -2.78 -13.00
N ALA A 90 8.80 -1.65 -12.40
CA ALA A 90 7.55 -0.95 -12.68
C ALA A 90 7.44 -0.56 -14.15
N ALA A 91 8.48 0.07 -14.72
CA ALA A 91 8.50 0.49 -16.12
C ALA A 91 8.43 -0.71 -17.09
N ALA A 92 9.11 -1.81 -16.77
CA ALA A 92 9.05 -3.05 -17.55
C ALA A 92 7.64 -3.66 -17.54
N LEU A 93 7.00 -3.72 -16.36
CA LEU A 93 5.63 -4.22 -16.20
C LEU A 93 4.62 -3.34 -16.95
N GLU A 94 4.70 -2.02 -16.77
CA GLU A 94 3.85 -1.03 -17.46
C GLU A 94 3.98 -1.17 -18.98
N THR A 95 5.21 -1.30 -19.49
CA THR A 95 5.46 -1.48 -20.93
C THR A 95 4.84 -2.77 -21.44
N ARG A 96 5.03 -3.88 -20.72
CA ARG A 96 4.52 -5.21 -21.09
C ARG A 96 3.00 -5.26 -21.19
N PHE A 97 2.28 -4.62 -20.27
CA PHE A 97 0.81 -4.67 -20.20
C PHE A 97 0.12 -3.42 -20.78
N LYS A 98 0.88 -2.46 -21.32
CA LYS A 98 0.35 -1.20 -21.87
C LYS A 98 -0.78 -1.41 -22.88
N PRO A 99 -0.68 -2.30 -23.89
CA PRO A 99 -1.77 -2.51 -24.86
C PRO A 99 -3.07 -2.96 -24.19
N GLN A 100 -2.98 -3.95 -23.31
CA GLN A 100 -4.13 -4.53 -22.61
C GLN A 100 -4.77 -3.53 -21.64
N LEU A 101 -3.95 -2.84 -20.85
CA LEU A 101 -4.40 -1.79 -19.93
C LEU A 101 -5.09 -0.65 -20.68
N THR A 102 -4.50 -0.19 -21.79
CA THR A 102 -5.08 0.89 -22.60
C THR A 102 -6.42 0.46 -23.22
N GLY A 103 -6.50 -0.76 -23.74
CA GLY A 103 -7.74 -1.30 -24.32
C GLY A 103 -8.85 -1.43 -23.30
N PHE A 104 -8.53 -1.98 -22.11
CA PHE A 104 -9.49 -2.21 -21.05
C PHE A 104 -9.95 -0.91 -20.37
N LEU A 105 -9.01 -0.08 -19.90
CA LEU A 105 -9.30 1.15 -19.15
C LEU A 105 -9.89 2.27 -20.00
N ARG A 106 -9.87 2.14 -21.34
CA ARG A 106 -10.60 3.05 -22.22
C ARG A 106 -12.11 3.02 -21.97
N HIS A 107 -12.63 1.86 -21.57
CA HIS A 107 -14.06 1.58 -21.44
C HIS A 107 -14.50 1.18 -20.03
N ASN A 108 -13.54 0.98 -19.12
CA ASN A 108 -13.79 0.48 -17.76
C ASN A 108 -13.05 1.33 -16.75
N ASP A 109 -13.54 1.37 -15.52
CA ASP A 109 -12.84 2.01 -14.41
C ASP A 109 -11.71 1.12 -13.88
N LEU A 110 -10.77 1.72 -13.16
CA LEU A 110 -9.67 0.98 -12.52
C LEU A 110 -10.20 -0.08 -11.51
N ARG A 111 -11.33 0.18 -10.84
CA ARG A 111 -12.00 -0.77 -9.94
C ARG A 111 -12.48 -2.04 -10.63
N ASP A 112 -12.68 -2.00 -11.95
CA ASP A 112 -13.10 -3.17 -12.73
C ASP A 112 -11.92 -4.00 -13.22
N LEU A 113 -10.67 -3.54 -13.00
CA LEU A 113 -9.46 -4.24 -13.42
C LEU A 113 -9.41 -5.73 -12.98
N PRO A 114 -9.89 -6.14 -11.78
CA PRO A 114 -9.96 -7.55 -11.40
C PRO A 114 -10.83 -8.43 -12.30
N LYS A 115 -11.71 -7.84 -13.12
CA LYS A 115 -12.56 -8.53 -14.09
C LYS A 115 -11.88 -8.64 -15.47
N ALA A 116 -10.72 -8.03 -15.66
CA ALA A 116 -10.03 -8.03 -16.94
C ALA A 116 -9.46 -9.42 -17.28
N PRO A 117 -9.50 -9.86 -18.55
CA PRO A 117 -9.03 -11.19 -18.93
C PRO A 117 -7.52 -11.40 -18.74
N PHE A 118 -6.74 -10.32 -18.67
CA PHE A 118 -5.29 -10.34 -18.44
C PHE A 118 -4.90 -10.08 -16.98
N PHE A 119 -5.89 -9.92 -16.08
CA PHE A 119 -5.64 -9.54 -14.69
C PHE A 119 -4.74 -10.54 -13.97
N ASP A 120 -4.98 -11.82 -14.19
CA ASP A 120 -4.24 -12.89 -13.52
C ASP A 120 -2.75 -12.89 -13.89
N ASP A 121 -2.43 -12.66 -15.16
CA ASP A 121 -1.04 -12.56 -15.62
C ASP A 121 -0.36 -11.28 -15.14
N LEU A 122 -1.10 -10.17 -15.09
CA LEU A 122 -0.62 -8.91 -14.53
C LEU A 122 -0.34 -9.03 -13.02
N MET A 123 -1.26 -9.63 -12.27
CA MET A 123 -1.09 -9.91 -10.85
C MET A 123 0.10 -10.83 -10.61
N ARG A 124 0.23 -11.92 -11.37
CA ARG A 124 1.36 -12.85 -11.26
C ARG A 124 2.69 -12.12 -11.49
N ALA A 125 2.79 -11.35 -12.57
CA ALA A 125 4.01 -10.60 -12.88
C ALA A 125 4.35 -9.55 -11.80
N THR A 126 3.34 -8.90 -11.22
CA THR A 126 3.51 -7.95 -10.09
C THR A 126 4.01 -8.68 -8.85
N ALA A 127 3.36 -9.80 -8.52
CA ALA A 127 3.67 -10.65 -7.38
C ALA A 127 5.10 -11.21 -7.44
N GLU A 128 5.60 -11.60 -8.61
CA GLU A 128 7.00 -12.04 -8.78
C GLU A 128 8.01 -10.98 -8.33
N VAL A 129 7.81 -9.72 -8.72
CA VAL A 129 8.69 -8.62 -8.30
C VAL A 129 8.53 -8.31 -6.82
N MET A 130 7.30 -8.39 -6.30
CA MET A 130 7.05 -8.11 -4.89
C MET A 130 7.73 -9.11 -3.95
N LYS A 131 7.99 -10.36 -4.38
CA LYS A 131 8.68 -11.35 -3.54
C LYS A 131 10.07 -10.91 -3.11
N SER A 132 10.87 -10.41 -4.04
CA SER A 132 12.22 -9.95 -3.74
C SER A 132 12.19 -8.71 -2.84
N TRP A 133 11.20 -7.85 -3.02
CA TRP A 133 11.08 -6.63 -2.24
C TRP A 133 10.55 -6.85 -0.81
N LEU A 134 9.50 -7.65 -0.64
CA LEU A 134 8.89 -7.85 0.67
C LEU A 134 9.87 -8.49 1.66
N GLY A 135 10.76 -9.37 1.20
CA GLY A 135 11.82 -9.93 2.05
C GLY A 135 12.78 -8.90 2.67
N LEU A 136 12.77 -7.64 2.19
CA LEU A 136 13.70 -6.58 2.60
C LEU A 136 13.09 -5.53 3.54
N ARG A 137 11.79 -5.60 3.85
CA ARG A 137 11.12 -4.55 4.65
C ARG A 137 10.68 -5.04 6.04
N PRO A 138 11.43 -4.75 7.11
CA PRO A 138 10.96 -5.01 8.46
C PRO A 138 9.83 -4.05 8.85
N GLY A 139 8.68 -4.61 9.25
CA GLY A 139 7.64 -3.92 10.03
C GLY A 139 6.53 -3.17 9.27
N GLY A 140 5.36 -3.09 9.90
CA GLY A 140 4.34 -2.07 9.63
C GLY A 140 3.47 -2.20 8.38
N THR A 141 3.54 -3.34 7.66
CA THR A 141 2.66 -3.59 6.52
C THR A 141 1.57 -4.58 6.89
N PHE A 142 0.31 -4.13 6.82
CA PHE A 142 -0.86 -4.94 7.10
C PHE A 142 -1.66 -5.16 5.84
N ALA A 143 -2.11 -6.38 5.62
CA ALA A 143 -3.19 -6.67 4.69
C ALA A 143 -4.50 -6.65 5.46
N ALA A 144 -5.49 -5.92 4.96
CA ALA A 144 -6.70 -5.64 5.71
C ALA A 144 -7.96 -5.65 4.84
N ALA A 145 -9.09 -5.93 5.47
CA ALA A 145 -10.42 -5.81 4.88
C ALA A 145 -11.26 -4.83 5.69
N VAL A 146 -11.90 -3.87 5.02
CA VAL A 146 -12.79 -2.90 5.66
C VAL A 146 -14.05 -3.62 6.12
N LYS A 147 -14.30 -3.65 7.43
CA LYS A 147 -15.44 -4.38 8.01
C LYS A 147 -16.64 -3.50 8.22
N ASP A 148 -16.43 -2.33 8.80
CA ASP A 148 -17.48 -1.35 8.98
C ASP A 148 -16.93 0.08 9.03
N VAL A 149 -17.84 1.04 8.89
CA VAL A 149 -17.57 2.46 9.04
C VAL A 149 -18.57 2.99 10.06
N ARG A 150 -18.07 3.50 11.19
CA ARG A 150 -18.86 3.99 12.32
C ARG A 150 -18.44 5.41 12.67
N GLY A 151 -19.28 6.37 12.30
CA GLY A 151 -18.99 7.78 12.52
C GLY A 151 -17.70 8.20 11.79
N PRO A 152 -16.71 8.79 12.48
CA PRO A 152 -15.46 9.25 11.85
C PRO A 152 -14.41 8.15 11.66
N PHE A 153 -14.66 6.92 12.11
CA PHE A 153 -13.68 5.84 12.03
C PHE A 153 -14.20 4.67 11.19
N ALA A 154 -13.28 3.93 10.60
CA ALA A 154 -13.52 2.67 9.92
C ALA A 154 -12.70 1.58 10.60
N ARG A 155 -13.36 0.45 10.89
CA ARG A 155 -12.71 -0.73 11.45
C ARG A 155 -12.29 -1.67 10.33
N LEU A 156 -11.03 -2.05 10.35
CA LEU A 156 -10.42 -2.98 9.42
C LEU A 156 -9.97 -4.23 10.18
N ASP A 157 -10.38 -5.40 9.70
CA ASP A 157 -9.76 -6.66 10.14
C ASP A 157 -8.48 -6.83 9.34
N ALA A 158 -7.35 -6.88 10.04
CA ALA A 158 -6.03 -6.84 9.45
C ALA A 158 -5.20 -8.06 9.87
N TYR A 159 -4.18 -8.34 9.08
CA TYR A 159 -3.10 -9.24 9.46
C TYR A 159 -1.77 -8.67 8.99
N LEU A 160 -0.75 -8.86 9.80
CA LEU A 160 0.64 -8.55 9.45
C LEU A 160 1.03 -9.42 8.26
N VAL A 161 1.52 -8.81 7.18
CA VAL A 161 1.84 -9.53 5.93
C VAL A 161 2.93 -10.58 6.16
N PHE A 162 3.85 -10.32 7.09
CA PHE A 162 5.00 -11.18 7.39
C PHE A 162 4.67 -12.29 8.38
N THR A 163 4.12 -11.94 9.54
CA THR A 163 3.88 -12.91 10.62
C THR A 163 2.52 -13.60 10.50
N GLY A 164 1.60 -13.05 9.69
CA GLY A 164 0.20 -13.49 9.65
C GLY A 164 -0.59 -13.16 10.91
N THR A 165 0.02 -12.48 11.90
CA THR A 165 -0.63 -12.10 13.16
C THR A 165 -1.83 -11.22 12.85
N ARG A 166 -3.00 -11.63 13.33
CA ARG A 166 -4.25 -10.90 13.14
C ARG A 166 -4.35 -9.76 14.13
N THR A 167 -4.86 -8.63 13.66
CA THR A 167 -5.16 -7.47 14.48
C THR A 167 -6.39 -6.73 13.94
N SER A 168 -6.88 -5.75 14.68
CA SER A 168 -7.92 -4.82 14.25
C SER A 168 -7.30 -3.44 14.14
N LEU A 169 -7.54 -2.75 13.03
CA LEU A 169 -7.07 -1.38 12.82
C LEU A 169 -8.28 -0.44 12.75
N ASP A 170 -8.28 0.60 13.57
CA ASP A 170 -9.25 1.69 13.47
C ASP A 170 -8.60 2.87 12.78
N LEU A 171 -9.08 3.19 11.58
CA LEU A 171 -8.54 4.27 10.74
C LEU A 171 -9.57 5.38 10.55
N PRO A 172 -9.15 6.65 10.38
CA PRO A 172 -10.05 7.73 10.02
C PRO A 172 -10.77 7.42 8.70
N LYS A 173 -12.07 7.68 8.64
CA LYS A 173 -12.91 7.44 7.46
C LYS A 173 -12.38 8.18 6.23
N GLU A 174 -11.83 9.37 6.43
CA GLU A 174 -11.26 10.22 5.40
C GLU A 174 -10.08 9.54 4.67
N LEU A 175 -9.36 8.65 5.37
CA LEU A 175 -8.26 7.89 4.76
C LEU A 175 -8.79 6.85 3.76
N LEU A 176 -9.91 6.20 4.10
CA LEU A 176 -10.59 5.27 3.19
C LEU A 176 -11.21 6.02 2.01
N GLU A 177 -11.85 7.17 2.24
CA GLU A 177 -12.40 8.02 1.18
C GLU A 177 -11.32 8.49 0.21
N ALA A 178 -10.15 8.89 0.73
CA ALA A 178 -9.00 9.29 -0.08
C ALA A 178 -8.46 8.12 -0.92
N ALA A 179 -8.50 6.90 -0.39
CA ALA A 179 -8.14 5.67 -1.10
C ALA A 179 -9.28 5.09 -1.96
N LYS A 180 -10.47 5.71 -1.94
CA LYS A 180 -11.70 5.26 -2.60
C LYS A 180 -12.11 3.83 -2.19
N LEU A 181 -11.95 3.51 -0.91
CA LEU A 181 -12.30 2.23 -0.33
C LEU A 181 -13.65 2.30 0.39
N GLY A 182 -14.47 1.28 0.19
CA GLY A 182 -15.74 1.05 0.86
C GLY A 182 -15.72 -0.18 1.77
N VAL A 183 -16.87 -0.45 2.39
CA VAL A 183 -17.06 -1.67 3.19
C VAL A 183 -16.89 -2.91 2.31
N ASN A 184 -16.16 -3.90 2.82
CA ASN A 184 -15.72 -5.13 2.16
C ASN A 184 -14.57 -4.98 1.15
N ASP A 185 -14.08 -3.76 0.89
CA ASP A 185 -12.87 -3.61 0.10
C ASP A 185 -11.63 -4.04 0.90
N CYS A 186 -10.60 -4.46 0.18
CA CYS A 186 -9.32 -4.81 0.76
C CYS A 186 -8.31 -3.68 0.59
N ALA A 187 -7.39 -3.57 1.54
CA ALA A 187 -6.31 -2.60 1.50
C ALA A 187 -5.01 -3.20 2.00
N TRP A 188 -3.91 -2.62 1.55
CA TRP A 188 -2.63 -2.68 2.24
C TRP A 188 -2.44 -1.40 3.02
N VAL A 189 -2.15 -1.54 4.31
CA VAL A 189 -1.89 -0.45 5.25
C VAL A 189 -0.38 -0.41 5.49
N PHE A 190 0.20 0.76 5.30
CA PHE A 190 1.60 1.02 5.62
C PHE A 190 1.69 2.02 6.75
N SER A 191 2.47 1.69 7.77
CA SER A 191 2.91 2.66 8.78
C SER A 191 4.38 2.99 8.53
N SER A 192 4.71 4.28 8.42
CA SER A 192 6.09 4.77 8.36
C SER A 192 6.24 6.04 9.19
N THR A 193 7.47 6.47 9.44
CA THR A 193 7.74 7.74 10.10
C THR A 193 8.48 8.65 9.12
N VAL A 194 7.92 9.83 8.85
CA VAL A 194 8.53 10.86 7.99
C VAL A 194 8.77 12.10 8.83
N GLU A 195 10.02 12.56 8.93
CA GLU A 195 10.40 13.76 9.71
C GLU A 195 9.84 13.74 11.16
N ASN A 196 9.95 12.60 11.85
CA ASN A 196 9.38 12.36 13.20
C ASN A 196 7.85 12.38 13.29
N THR A 197 7.14 12.31 12.16
CA THR A 197 5.67 12.22 12.11
C THR A 197 5.25 10.83 11.63
N GLY A 198 4.40 10.16 12.41
CA GLY A 198 3.79 8.90 11.98
C GLY A 198 2.86 9.11 10.79
N LEU A 199 3.07 8.33 9.74
CA LEU A 199 2.32 8.36 8.50
C LEU A 199 1.66 7.00 8.28
N VAL A 200 0.34 7.01 8.08
CA VAL A 200 -0.43 5.84 7.68
C VAL A 200 -0.91 6.03 6.25
N GLU A 201 -0.60 5.08 5.39
CA GLU A 201 -0.98 5.07 3.98
C GLU A 201 -1.81 3.83 3.64
N LEU A 202 -2.79 3.99 2.75
CA LEU A 202 -3.64 2.92 2.25
C LEU A 202 -3.42 2.75 0.76
N LEU A 203 -3.16 1.51 0.33
CA LEU A 203 -3.21 1.10 -1.07
C LEU A 203 -4.39 0.15 -1.28
N PRO A 204 -5.22 0.37 -2.32
CA PRO A 204 -6.26 -0.59 -2.69
C PRO A 204 -5.66 -1.97 -2.94
N ALA A 205 -6.36 -3.01 -2.49
CA ALA A 205 -5.93 -4.39 -2.58
C ALA A 205 -7.07 -5.30 -3.03
N VAL A 206 -6.71 -6.51 -3.43
CA VAL A 206 -7.62 -7.54 -3.94
C VAL A 206 -7.36 -8.87 -3.25
N ASN A 207 -8.42 -9.64 -3.04
CA ASN A 207 -8.30 -11.04 -2.68
C ASN A 207 -7.93 -11.85 -3.92
N VAL A 208 -6.73 -12.40 -3.94
CA VAL A 208 -6.29 -13.34 -4.98
C VAL A 208 -6.35 -14.77 -4.48
N ARG A 209 -6.81 -15.67 -5.36
CA ARG A 209 -6.82 -17.11 -5.10
C ARG A 209 -5.39 -17.62 -5.11
N ARG A 210 -5.08 -18.58 -4.23
CA ARG A 210 -3.78 -19.27 -4.15
C ARG A 210 -3.21 -19.71 -5.51
N ALA A 211 -4.04 -20.27 -6.40
CA ALA A 211 -3.62 -20.73 -7.72
C ALA A 211 -3.04 -19.61 -8.63
N LEU A 212 -3.38 -18.35 -8.37
CA LEU A 212 -2.89 -17.20 -9.14
C LEU A 212 -1.43 -16.87 -8.85
N VAL A 213 -1.07 -17.04 -7.58
CA VAL A 213 0.17 -16.53 -7.01
C VAL A 213 1.33 -17.55 -7.13
N GLY A 214 1.02 -18.77 -7.59
CA GLY A 214 1.97 -19.87 -7.75
C GLY A 214 2.44 -20.46 -6.42
N SER A 215 3.15 -21.59 -6.48
CA SER A 215 3.81 -22.17 -5.29
C SER A 215 4.81 -21.20 -4.67
N THR A 216 5.39 -20.32 -5.46
CA THR A 216 6.54 -19.51 -5.07
C THR A 216 6.22 -18.36 -4.11
N LEU A 217 5.00 -17.79 -4.12
CA LEU A 217 4.60 -16.81 -3.09
C LEU A 217 4.10 -17.51 -1.83
N GLU A 218 3.65 -18.75 -1.96
CA GLU A 218 3.42 -19.63 -0.84
C GLU A 218 4.74 -20.13 -0.22
N ASP A 219 5.76 -20.41 -1.02
CA ASP A 219 7.11 -20.75 -0.56
C ASP A 219 7.72 -19.55 0.14
N TRP A 220 7.51 -18.33 -0.35
CA TRP A 220 7.92 -17.10 0.34
C TRP A 220 7.09 -16.85 1.62
N TYR A 221 5.76 -16.91 1.57
CA TYR A 221 4.91 -16.71 2.74
C TYR A 221 5.16 -17.78 3.79
N THR A 222 5.39 -19.02 3.36
CA THR A 222 5.72 -20.15 4.23
C THR A 222 7.18 -20.07 4.66
N SER A 223 8.13 -19.60 3.86
CA SER A 223 9.54 -19.45 4.27
C SER A 223 9.73 -18.28 5.20
N VAL A 224 8.98 -17.18 5.08
CA VAL A 224 9.00 -16.08 6.05
C VAL A 224 8.39 -16.55 7.36
N VAL A 225 7.21 -17.19 7.30
CA VAL A 225 6.55 -17.75 8.49
C VAL A 225 7.31 -18.94 9.09
N ALA A 226 8.08 -19.69 8.29
CA ALA A 226 8.84 -20.87 8.73
C ALA A 226 10.32 -20.59 9.01
N SER A 227 10.96 -19.57 8.42
CA SER A 227 12.33 -19.17 8.78
C SER A 227 12.35 -18.49 10.14
N GLU A 228 11.29 -17.76 10.50
CA GLU A 228 11.08 -17.28 11.88
C GLU A 228 10.58 -18.38 12.84
N ALA A 229 10.10 -19.52 12.33
CA ALA A 229 9.80 -20.69 13.16
C ALA A 229 11.00 -21.64 13.32
N ALA A 230 12.09 -21.42 12.58
CA ALA A 230 13.23 -22.33 12.50
C ALA A 230 14.56 -21.73 12.95
N ASP A 231 14.66 -20.43 13.19
CA ASP A 231 15.84 -19.79 13.77
C ASP A 231 15.41 -18.83 14.89
N ASP A 232 15.75 -19.21 16.13
CA ASP A 232 15.40 -18.63 17.42
C ASP A 232 13.92 -18.27 17.66
N SER A 233 13.25 -19.15 18.42
CA SER A 233 12.02 -18.81 19.11
C SER A 233 12.27 -17.61 20.01
N MET A 234 11.95 -16.40 19.51
CA MET A 234 11.73 -15.25 20.39
C MET A 234 10.70 -15.69 21.42
N THR A 235 11.19 -15.83 22.65
CA THR A 235 10.36 -16.13 23.81
C THR A 235 9.28 -15.07 23.94
N GLU A 236 8.20 -15.39 24.63
CA GLU A 236 7.13 -14.42 24.93
C GLU A 236 7.70 -13.13 25.55
N ALA A 237 8.77 -13.25 26.34
CA ALA A 237 9.53 -12.14 26.91
C ALA A 237 10.33 -11.31 25.87
N GLU A 238 10.83 -11.92 24.78
CA GLU A 238 11.51 -11.20 23.70
C GLU A 238 10.52 -10.54 22.75
N MET A 239 9.37 -11.17 22.49
CA MET A 239 8.25 -10.53 21.79
C MET A 239 7.70 -9.35 22.59
N GLU A 240 7.57 -9.50 23.91
CA GLU A 240 7.20 -8.42 24.83
C GLU A 240 8.30 -7.36 24.89
N ALA A 241 9.58 -7.71 24.84
CA ALA A 241 10.68 -6.75 24.78
C ALA A 241 10.73 -5.97 23.46
N VAL A 242 10.41 -6.59 22.31
CA VAL A 242 10.32 -5.89 21.01
C VAL A 242 9.06 -5.04 20.93
N ALA A 243 7.93 -5.49 21.49
CA ALA A 243 6.73 -4.67 21.65
C ALA A 243 7.00 -3.47 22.59
N ASP A 244 7.68 -3.69 23.71
CA ASP A 244 8.11 -2.67 24.65
C ASP A 244 9.16 -1.73 24.05
N GLU A 245 10.08 -2.22 23.23
CA GLU A 245 11.06 -1.41 22.51
C GLU A 245 10.37 -0.59 21.41
N TYR A 246 9.38 -1.15 20.73
CA TYR A 246 8.52 -0.44 19.79
C TYR A 246 7.69 0.63 20.52
N ASP A 247 7.13 0.34 21.70
CA ASP A 247 6.41 1.30 22.54
C ASP A 247 7.36 2.34 23.18
N ARG A 248 8.63 2.00 23.40
CA ARG A 248 9.69 2.92 23.87
C ARG A 248 10.20 3.82 22.75
N LEU A 249 10.33 3.32 21.52
CA LEU A 249 10.74 4.04 20.31
C LEU A 249 9.60 4.89 19.73
N ALA A 250 8.37 4.36 19.73
CA ALA A 250 7.15 5.11 19.45
C ALA A 250 6.89 6.13 20.57
N GLY A 251 7.22 5.77 21.81
CA GLY A 251 7.03 6.53 23.03
C GLY A 251 5.54 6.82 23.31
N PRO A 252 5.08 6.84 24.57
CA PRO A 252 3.87 7.59 24.86
C PRO A 252 4.15 9.04 24.46
N MET A 253 3.44 9.54 23.43
CA MET A 253 3.58 10.94 23.03
C MET A 253 3.33 11.79 24.28
N SER A 254 4.38 12.42 24.80
CA SER A 254 4.23 13.25 26.00
C SER A 254 3.19 14.34 25.71
N PRO A 255 2.41 14.80 26.70
CA PRO A 255 1.45 15.89 26.50
C PRO A 255 2.08 17.11 25.81
N ALA A 256 3.39 17.35 26.03
CA ALA A 256 4.17 18.37 25.36
C ALA A 256 4.44 18.07 23.87
N ARG A 257 4.78 16.82 23.48
CA ARG A 257 4.92 16.41 22.07
C ARG A 257 3.58 16.39 21.34
N ILE A 258 2.51 15.96 22.01
CA ILE A 258 1.12 16.07 21.51
C ILE A 258 0.78 17.55 21.28
N ALA A 259 1.13 18.44 22.21
CA ALA A 259 0.88 19.88 22.07
C ALA A 259 1.73 20.52 20.97
N ALA A 260 2.98 20.10 20.80
CA ALA A 260 3.86 20.57 19.72
C ALA A 260 3.37 20.10 18.35
N ALA A 261 3.03 18.82 18.20
CA ALA A 261 2.43 18.26 17.00
C ALA A 261 1.07 18.93 16.68
N ARG A 262 0.26 19.25 17.70
CA ARG A 262 -0.99 20.02 17.56
C ARG A 262 -0.76 21.44 17.04
N ARG A 263 0.29 22.14 17.50
CA ARG A 263 0.64 23.48 16.99
C ARG A 263 1.11 23.40 15.54
N THR A 264 2.03 22.50 15.21
CA THR A 264 2.53 22.32 13.84
C THR A 264 1.42 21.89 12.87
N ALA A 265 0.47 21.06 13.32
CA ALA A 265 -0.69 20.66 12.52
C ALA A 265 -1.68 21.82 12.28
N SER A 266 -1.94 22.63 13.31
CA SER A 266 -2.78 23.83 13.22
C SER A 266 -2.17 24.91 12.32
N ASP A 267 -0.86 25.14 12.43
CA ASP A 267 -0.13 26.16 11.66
C ASP A 267 0.00 25.79 10.18
N ARG A 268 -0.09 24.50 9.84
CA ARG A 268 -0.01 23.97 8.47
C ARG A 268 -1.36 23.60 7.85
N GLY A 269 -2.48 23.95 8.51
CA GLY A 269 -3.82 23.73 7.97
C GLY A 269 -4.29 22.27 7.98
N PHE A 270 -3.70 21.40 8.80
CA PHE A 270 -4.20 20.05 9.01
C PHE A 270 -5.43 20.08 9.92
N VAL A 271 -6.56 19.63 9.40
CA VAL A 271 -7.79 19.43 10.17
C VAL A 271 -7.53 18.37 11.24
N ARG A 272 -7.89 18.69 12.51
CA ARG A 272 -7.90 17.79 13.68
C ARG A 272 -8.18 16.34 13.28
N GLN A 273 -7.39 15.38 13.78
CA GLN A 273 -7.91 14.28 14.62
C GLN A 273 -6.80 13.36 15.14
N SER A 274 -6.92 13.08 16.43
CA SER A 274 -6.14 12.14 17.22
C SER A 274 -6.39 10.69 16.80
N VAL A 275 -5.34 10.00 16.38
CA VAL A 275 -5.29 8.53 16.41
C VAL A 275 -5.10 8.13 17.88
N ARG A 276 -6.11 7.48 18.47
CA ARG A 276 -5.91 6.69 19.69
C ARG A 276 -5.43 5.32 19.21
N LEU A 277 -4.15 5.03 19.38
CA LEU A 277 -3.71 3.65 19.48
C LEU A 277 -4.18 3.17 20.87
N VAL A 278 -5.11 2.22 20.89
CA VAL A 278 -5.45 1.52 22.13
C VAL A 278 -4.41 0.41 22.29
N GLY A 279 -3.41 0.70 23.11
CA GLY A 279 -2.60 -0.24 23.88
C GLY A 279 -2.70 0.21 25.33
#